data_AF-A0A4V6QLV1-F1
#
_entry.id   AF-A0A4V6QLV1-F1
#
_cell.length_a   1.000
_cell.length_b   1.000
_cell.length_c   1.000
_cell.angle_alpha   90.00
_cell.angle_beta   90.00
_cell.angle_gamma   90.00
#
_symmetry.space_group_name_H-M   'P 1'
#
loop_
_entity.id
_entity.type
_entity.pdbx_description
1 polymer ?
#
loop_
_entity_poly.entity_id
_entity_poly.type
_entity_poly.pdbx_seq_one_letter_code
_entity_poly.pdbx_strand_id
1 'polypeptide(L)'
;MCITTDRILAGRKKILSIWHDEEDGMWQFLDDMELSEEDAEIVSLEEMWQLDPSVGDIADLPLGWMAWRKKVGGNWTREMQ
;
A
#
# COMPACT_ATOMS: atom_id res chain seq x y z
N MET A 1 -6.78 -6.34 -7.81
CA MET A 1 -7.46 -5.17 -7.22
C MET A 1 -6.73 -4.84 -5.94
N CYS A 2 -6.80 -3.61 -5.45
CA CYS A 2 -6.16 -3.25 -4.19
C CYS A 2 -7.05 -2.38 -3.32
N ILE A 3 -6.80 -2.42 -2.02
CA ILE A 3 -7.47 -1.64 -1.01
C ILE A 3 -6.54 -0.50 -0.59
N THR A 4 -7.08 0.69 -0.45
CA THR A 4 -6.38 1.84 0.13
C THR A 4 -7.34 2.70 0.92
N THR A 5 -6.90 3.85 1.43
CA THR A 5 -7.76 4.79 2.15
C THR A 5 -8.09 6.03 1.30
N ASP A 6 -9.27 6.62 1.49
CA ASP A 6 -9.72 7.85 0.80
C ASP A 6 -8.66 8.98 0.88
N ARG A 7 -8.02 9.10 2.04
CA ARG A 7 -7.01 10.12 2.36
C ARG A 7 -5.71 9.93 1.58
N ILE A 8 -5.36 8.69 1.22
CA ILE A 8 -4.23 8.41 0.33
C ILE A 8 -4.62 8.83 -1.09
N LEU A 9 -5.80 8.44 -1.57
CA LEU A 9 -6.31 8.82 -2.89
C LEU A 9 -6.44 10.34 -3.07
N ALA A 10 -6.89 11.02 -2.02
CA ALA A 10 -6.97 12.48 -1.95
C ALA A 10 -5.59 13.17 -1.84
N GLY A 11 -4.50 12.40 -1.75
CA GLY A 11 -3.12 12.88 -1.65
C GLY A 11 -2.75 13.53 -0.30
N ARG A 12 -3.66 13.49 0.68
CA ARG A 12 -3.49 14.08 2.03
C ARG A 12 -2.51 13.27 2.87
N LYS A 13 -2.50 11.96 2.66
CA LYS A 13 -1.58 11.01 3.28
C LYS A 13 -0.75 10.31 2.23
N LYS A 14 0.29 9.62 2.70
CA LYS A 14 1.27 8.94 1.87
C LYS A 14 1.28 7.47 2.21
N ILE A 15 1.57 6.64 1.22
CA ILE A 15 1.71 5.19 1.40
C ILE A 15 2.96 4.95 2.23
N LEU A 16 2.84 4.33 3.40
CA LEU A 16 3.97 4.02 4.26
C LEU A 16 4.13 2.53 4.49
N SER A 17 3.04 1.77 4.35
CA SER A 17 3.02 0.32 4.46
C SER A 17 2.19 -0.28 3.34
N ILE A 18 2.65 -1.41 2.82
CA ILE A 18 2.03 -2.16 1.74
C ILE A 18 2.00 -3.62 2.15
N TRP A 19 0.85 -4.26 1.98
CA TRP A 19 0.63 -5.64 2.35
C TRP A 19 0.15 -6.41 1.13
N HIS A 20 0.71 -7.60 0.92
CA HIS A 20 0.23 -8.53 -0.08
C HIS A 20 -0.35 -9.73 0.65
N ASP A 21 -1.66 -9.68 0.84
CA ASP A 21 -2.40 -10.62 1.68
C ASP A 21 -2.24 -12.07 1.20
N GLU A 22 -2.07 -13.01 2.14
CA GLU A 22 -1.87 -14.43 1.81
C GLU A 22 -3.19 -15.13 1.40
N GLU A 23 -4.32 -14.74 2.00
CA GLU A 23 -5.60 -15.44 1.82
C GLU A 23 -6.28 -15.05 0.51
N ASP A 24 -6.41 -13.75 0.24
CA ASP A 24 -7.14 -13.23 -0.91
C ASP A 24 -6.23 -12.70 -2.03
N GLY A 25 -4.92 -12.62 -1.80
CA GLY A 25 -3.95 -12.06 -2.75
C GLY A 25 -4.16 -10.57 -3.04
N MET A 26 -4.91 -9.89 -2.17
CA MET A 26 -5.24 -8.49 -2.31
C MET A 26 -4.10 -7.62 -1.79
N TRP A 27 -3.82 -6.56 -2.53
CA TRP A 27 -2.83 -5.57 -2.11
C TRP A 27 -3.50 -4.53 -1.23
N GLN A 28 -2.87 -4.16 -0.12
CA GLN A 28 -3.36 -3.10 0.76
C GLN A 28 -2.31 -2.00 0.88
N PHE A 29 -2.69 -0.75 0.63
CA PHE A 29 -1.82 0.41 0.65
C PHE A 29 -2.26 1.36 1.76
N LEU A 30 -1.45 1.50 2.80
CA LEU A 30 -1.84 2.11 4.06
C LEU A 30 -0.89 3.24 4.48
N ASP A 31 -1.44 4.21 5.21
CA ASP A 31 -0.69 5.30 5.86
C ASP A 31 -0.39 4.98 7.33
N ASP A 32 0.20 5.93 8.06
CA ASP A 32 0.61 5.77 9.46
C ASP A 32 -0.53 5.93 10.48
N MET A 33 -1.78 6.05 10.02
CA MET A 33 -2.92 6.32 10.87
C MET A 33 -3.71 5.06 11.20
N GLU A 34 -4.57 5.16 12.21
CA GLU A 34 -5.58 4.15 12.49
C GLU A 34 -6.51 3.96 11.28
N LEU A 35 -6.74 2.69 10.95
CA LEU A 35 -7.56 2.26 9.82
C LEU A 35 -9.02 2.16 10.28
N SER A 36 -9.91 2.75 9.50
CA SER A 36 -11.35 2.52 9.61
C SER A 36 -11.82 1.87 8.31
N GLU A 37 -12.67 0.85 8.41
CA GLU A 37 -13.31 0.22 7.25
C GLU A 37 -14.14 1.24 6.44
N GLU A 38 -14.64 2.30 7.09
CA GLU A 38 -15.39 3.37 6.42
C GLU A 38 -14.54 4.22 5.47
N ASP A 39 -13.21 4.23 5.65
CA ASP A 39 -12.28 4.97 4.81
C ASP A 39 -11.69 4.09 3.69
N ALA A 40 -12.02 2.79 3.66
CA ALA A 40 -11.43 1.82 2.74
C ALA A 40 -12.06 1.93 1.34
N GLU A 41 -11.20 2.12 0.35
CA GLU A 41 -11.58 2.24 -1.06
C GLU A 41 -10.88 1.16 -1.89
N ILE A 42 -11.61 0.56 -2.84
CA ILE A 42 -11.05 -0.42 -3.77
C ILE A 42 -10.66 0.29 -5.07
N VAL A 43 -9.38 0.18 -5.42
CA VAL A 43 -8.81 0.82 -6.60
C VAL A 43 -7.93 -0.15 -7.41
N SER A 44 -7.38 0.35 -8.50
CA SER A 44 -6.44 -0.40 -9.33
C SER A 44 -5.00 -0.20 -8.87
N LEU A 45 -4.14 -1.20 -9.09
CA LEU A 45 -2.70 -1.07 -8.85
C LEU A 45 -2.07 0.03 -9.72
N GLU A 46 -2.62 0.26 -10.91
CA GLU A 46 -2.19 1.34 -11.81
C GLU A 46 -2.42 2.71 -11.16
N GLU A 47 -3.58 2.93 -10.55
CA GLU A 47 -3.89 4.18 -9.86
C GLU A 47 -2.94 4.42 -8.68
N MET A 48 -2.65 3.38 -7.91
CA MET A 48 -1.66 3.46 -6.82
C MET A 48 -0.25 3.74 -7.32
N TRP A 49 0.15 3.16 -8.46
CA TRP A 49 1.45 3.41 -9.07
C TRP A 49 1.56 4.83 -9.63
N GLN A 50 0.48 5.38 -10.21
CA GLN A 50 0.45 6.78 -10.65
C GLN A 50 0.55 7.74 -9.46
N LEU A 51 -0.07 7.39 -8.34
CA LEU A 51 -0.01 8.17 -7.09
C LEU A 51 1.37 8.12 -6.44
N ASP A 52 2.01 6.95 -6.44
CA ASP A 52 3.35 6.74 -5.93
C ASP A 52 4.14 5.73 -6.79
N PRO A 53 5.00 6.22 -7.71
CA PRO A 53 5.78 5.35 -8.59
C PRO A 53 6.72 4.38 -7.87
N SER A 54 7.11 4.66 -6.60
CA SER A 54 7.95 3.75 -5.81
C SER A 54 7.23 2.46 -5.40
N VAL A 55 5.91 2.37 -5.61
CA VAL A 55 5.19 1.08 -5.54
C VAL A 55 5.75 0.10 -6.58
N GLY A 56 6.26 0.59 -7.72
CA GLY A 56 6.91 -0.24 -8.72
C GLY A 56 8.15 -0.97 -8.19
N ASP A 57 8.85 -0.40 -7.21
CA ASP A 57 10.03 -1.01 -6.58
C ASP A 57 9.70 -2.24 -5.73
N ILE A 58 8.42 -2.49 -5.46
CA ILE A 58 7.94 -3.65 -4.71
C ILE A 58 6.85 -4.41 -5.45
N ALA A 59 6.68 -4.20 -6.76
CA ALA A 59 5.70 -4.95 -7.55
C ALA A 59 5.95 -6.47 -7.54
N ASP A 60 7.15 -6.90 -7.17
CA ASP A 60 7.56 -8.29 -6.97
C ASP A 60 7.31 -8.84 -5.55
N LEU A 61 6.65 -8.08 -4.66
CA LEU A 61 6.40 -8.52 -3.29
C LEU A 61 5.62 -9.85 -3.29
N PRO A 62 6.14 -10.93 -2.65
CA PRO A 62 5.47 -12.22 -2.63
C PRO A 62 4.14 -12.16 -1.86
N LEU A 63 3.26 -13.15 -2.07
CA LEU A 63 2.07 -13.34 -1.22
C LEU A 63 2.50 -13.62 0.23
N GLY A 64 1.74 -13.10 1.19
CA GLY A 64 2.05 -13.20 2.62
C GLY A 64 3.25 -12.36 3.04
N TRP A 65 3.57 -11.30 2.30
CA TRP A 65 4.64 -10.36 2.65
C TRP A 65 4.10 -8.96 2.82
N MET A 66 4.82 -8.19 3.63
CA MET A 66 4.61 -6.75 3.77
C MET A 66 5.88 -5.99 3.41
N ALA A 67 5.69 -4.73 3.02
CA ALA A 67 6.75 -3.76 2.83
C ALA A 67 6.41 -2.44 3.49
N TRP A 68 7.35 -1.81 4.19
CA TRP A 68 7.15 -0.49 4.80
C TRP A 68 8.34 0.42 4.63
N ARG A 69 8.11 1.73 4.76
CA ARG A 69 9.13 2.78 4.69
C ARG A 69 8.86 3.89 5.70
N LYS A 70 9.92 4.56 6.14
CA LYS A 70 9.80 5.64 7.14
C LYS A 70 9.28 6.96 6.56
N LYS A 71 9.43 7.16 5.26
CA LYS A 71 9.03 8.38 4.54
C LYS A 71 8.92 8.10 3.05
N VAL A 72 8.22 8.97 2.33
CA VAL A 72 8.13 8.94 0.86
C VAL A 72 9.52 9.06 0.24
N GLY A 73 9.79 8.21 -0.75
CA GLY A 73 11.10 8.12 -1.41
C GLY A 73 12.21 7.49 -0.56
N GLY A 74 11.90 6.99 0.63
CA GLY A 74 12.80 6.12 1.39
C GLY A 74 12.76 4.68 0.87
N ASN A 75 13.79 3.90 1.19
CA ASN A 75 13.84 2.49 0.82
C ASN A 75 12.75 1.69 1.53
N TRP A 76 12.13 0.77 0.79
CA TRP A 76 11.23 -0.23 1.34
C TRP A 76 12.00 -1.28 2.12
N THR A 77 11.56 -1.54 3.34
CA THR A 77 11.92 -2.73 4.11
C THR A 77 10.86 -3.78 3.86
N ARG A 78 11.25 -5.03 3.62
CA ARG A 78 10.35 -6.14 3.29
C ARG A 78 10.44 -7.21 4.37
N GLU A 79 9.32 -7.82 4.74
CA GLU A 79 9.25 -8.91 5.72
C GLU A 79 8.13 -9.87 5.36
N MET A 80 8.30 -11.14 5.73
CA MET A 80 7.22 -12.13 5.67
C MET A 80 6.24 -11.86 6.83
N GLN A 81 4.95 -11.86 6.51
CA GLN A 81 3.86 -11.65 7.46
C GLN A 81 3.73 -12.79 8.47
#